data_AF-A0AA36EZY8-F1
#
_entry.id   AF-A0AA36EZY8-F1
#
_cell.length_a   1.000
_cell.length_b   1.000
_cell.length_c   1.000
_cell.angle_alpha   90.00
_cell.angle_beta   90.00
_cell.angle_gamma   90.00
#
_symmetry.space_group_name_H-M   'P 1'
#
loop_
_entity.id
_entity.type
_entity.pdbx_description
1 polymer ?
#
loop_
_entity_poly.entity_id
_entity_poly.type
_entity_poly.pdbx_seq_one_letter_code
_entity_poly.pdbx_strand_id
1 'polypeptide(L)'
;MKVNYQWASCGPVIQVLPFHCVVWGKQFSNAAMAPAQQTRHFTTNHSHMKNQSAEFFKRLLESQKKQSTAFMSKVSVSEKALEASYLVAEIITQKRKSHTVGENSILPACKVIVSKMLEQNAQQEIENVPLSDSTIS
;
A
#
# COMPACT_ATOMS: atom_id res chain seq x y z
N MET A 1 41.22 16.40 -5.94
CA MET A 1 40.37 16.40 -4.73
C MET A 1 39.45 15.18 -4.84
N LYS A 2 39.73 14.11 -4.09
CA LYS A 2 39.00 12.83 -4.18
C LYS A 2 37.73 12.93 -3.32
N VAL A 3 36.56 12.85 -3.94
CA VAL A 3 35.28 12.77 -3.21
C VAL A 3 34.99 11.29 -2.97
N ASN A 4 35.30 10.82 -1.75
CA ASN A 4 34.94 9.48 -1.29
C ASN A 4 33.44 9.46 -0.97
N TYR A 5 32.65 8.74 -1.77
CA TYR A 5 31.30 8.37 -1.38
C TYR A 5 31.39 7.13 -0.50
N GLN A 6 31.39 7.35 0.81
CA GLN A 6 31.33 6.29 1.82
C GLN A 6 29.89 5.74 1.84
N TRP A 7 29.66 4.62 1.18
CA TRP A 7 28.43 3.86 1.33
C TRP A 7 28.60 2.95 2.53
N ALA A 8 27.94 3.29 3.64
CA ALA A 8 27.90 2.43 4.81
C ALA A 8 27.04 1.19 4.49
N SER A 9 27.68 0.11 4.06
CA SER A 9 27.13 -1.24 4.19
C SER A 9 27.49 -1.77 5.57
N CYS A 10 26.53 -1.79 6.49
CA CYS A 10 26.68 -2.46 7.78
C CYS A 10 25.45 -3.34 8.04
N GLY A 11 25.64 -4.66 8.05
CA GLY A 11 24.70 -5.64 8.64
C GLY A 11 24.06 -6.65 7.67
N PRO A 12 23.89 -7.94 8.07
CA PRO A 12 23.62 -9.06 7.17
C PRO A 12 22.12 -9.35 7.06
N VAL A 13 21.38 -8.55 6.29
CA VAL A 13 20.14 -9.03 5.69
C VAL A 13 20.05 -8.37 4.32
N ILE A 14 20.28 -9.16 3.27
CA ILE A 14 19.98 -8.76 1.91
C ILE A 14 18.46 -8.73 1.79
N GLN A 15 17.82 -7.70 2.34
CA GLN A 15 16.55 -7.24 1.79
C GLN A 15 16.92 -6.45 0.54
N VAL A 16 16.92 -7.14 -0.60
CA VAL A 16 16.90 -6.51 -1.93
C VAL A 16 15.57 -5.77 -2.06
N LEU A 17 15.48 -4.61 -1.39
CA LEU A 17 14.44 -3.64 -1.67
C LEU A 17 14.71 -3.06 -3.08
N PRO A 18 13.70 -2.97 -3.95
CA PRO A 18 13.90 -2.40 -5.27
C PRO A 18 14.44 -0.98 -5.17
N PHE A 19 15.62 -0.76 -5.75
CA PHE A 19 16.20 0.58 -5.81
C PHE A 19 15.32 1.42 -6.74
N HIS A 20 14.73 2.49 -6.22
CA HIS A 20 13.83 3.38 -6.95
C HIS A 20 14.30 4.83 -6.83
N CYS A 21 14.00 5.66 -7.83
CA CYS A 21 14.26 7.09 -7.77
C CYS A 21 13.30 7.73 -6.76
N VAL A 22 13.82 8.31 -5.68
CA VAL A 22 12.99 8.95 -4.64
C VAL A 22 12.23 10.17 -5.17
N VAL A 23 12.71 10.82 -6.23
CA VAL A 23 12.01 11.99 -6.81
C VAL A 23 10.80 11.55 -7.63
N TRP A 24 10.93 10.47 -8.40
CA TRP A 24 9.95 10.09 -9.41
C TRP A 24 9.19 8.80 -9.12
N GLY A 25 9.61 8.04 -8.10
CA GLY A 25 9.06 6.73 -7.75
C GLY A 25 9.41 5.59 -8.71
N LYS A 26 10.22 5.85 -9.74
CA LYS A 26 10.55 4.84 -10.77
C LYS A 26 11.52 3.79 -10.23
N GLN A 27 11.13 2.52 -10.34
CA GLN A 27 11.98 1.38 -10.01
C GLN A 27 13.04 1.15 -11.11
N PHE A 28 14.27 0.87 -10.71
CA PHE A 28 15.35 0.54 -11.62
C PHE A 28 15.44 -0.97 -11.86
N SER A 29 15.91 -1.36 -13.04
CA SER A 29 16.38 -2.73 -13.29
C SER A 29 17.73 -2.95 -12.60
N ASN A 30 18.10 -4.20 -12.35
CA ASN A 30 19.38 -4.54 -11.72
C ASN A 30 20.60 -3.96 -12.49
N ALA A 31 20.52 -3.92 -13.83
CA ALA A 31 21.57 -3.32 -14.66
C ALA A 31 21.65 -1.78 -14.49
N ALA A 32 20.51 -1.14 -14.21
CA ALA A 32 20.41 0.29 -13.95
C ALA A 32 20.88 0.71 -12.55
N MET A 33 21.32 -0.25 -11.73
CA MET A 33 21.89 0.02 -10.41
C MET A 33 23.35 0.49 -10.44
N ALA A 34 24.04 0.40 -11.58
CA ALA A 34 25.43 0.86 -11.67
C ALA A 34 25.53 2.39 -11.40
N PRO A 35 26.53 2.87 -10.62
CA PRO A 35 26.66 4.29 -10.26
C PRO A 35 26.66 5.24 -11.46
N ALA A 36 27.28 4.84 -12.57
CA ALA A 36 27.28 5.61 -13.82
C ALA A 36 25.87 5.79 -14.40
N GLN A 37 25.03 4.77 -14.30
CA GLN A 37 23.66 4.81 -14.83
C GLN A 37 22.73 5.65 -13.94
N GLN A 38 22.88 5.54 -12.62
CA GLN A 38 22.16 6.39 -11.66
C GLN A 38 22.55 7.86 -11.82
N THR A 39 23.84 8.14 -11.98
CA THR A 39 24.35 9.50 -12.20
C THR A 39 23.78 10.09 -13.48
N ARG A 40 23.82 9.33 -14.59
CA ARG A 40 23.21 9.75 -15.87
C ARG A 40 21.71 9.99 -15.73
N HIS A 41 20.98 9.10 -15.05
CA HIS A 41 19.55 9.28 -14.80
C HIS A 41 19.28 10.59 -14.04
N PHE A 42 19.99 10.82 -12.95
CA PHE A 42 19.80 12.00 -12.13
C PHE A 42 20.16 13.29 -12.88
N THR A 43 21.27 13.32 -13.63
CA THR A 43 21.65 14.52 -14.40
C THR A 43 20.71 14.80 -15.57
N THR A 44 20.15 13.78 -16.21
CA THR A 44 19.24 13.97 -17.36
C THR A 44 17.81 14.31 -16.94
N ASN A 45 17.30 13.70 -15.86
CA ASN A 45 15.89 13.83 -15.46
C ASN A 45 15.68 14.81 -14.30
N HIS A 46 16.73 15.06 -13.50
CA HIS A 46 16.67 15.82 -12.25
C HIS A 46 17.80 16.85 -12.15
N SER A 47 18.25 17.39 -13.29
CA SER A 47 19.30 18.42 -13.35
C SER A 47 19.04 19.62 -12.44
N HIS A 48 17.77 20.02 -12.31
CA HIS A 48 17.33 21.14 -11.47
C HIS A 48 17.51 20.89 -9.96
N MET A 49 17.71 19.64 -9.52
CA MET A 49 17.93 19.27 -8.12
C MET A 49 19.40 18.92 -7.81
N LYS A 50 20.33 19.20 -8.73
CA LYS A 50 21.75 18.86 -8.58
C LYS A 50 22.43 19.46 -7.34
N ASN A 51 21.94 20.60 -6.87
CA ASN A 51 22.49 21.33 -5.72
C ASN A 51 21.75 21.05 -4.41
N GLN A 52 20.80 20.10 -4.40
CA GLN A 52 20.08 19.74 -3.19
C GLN A 52 20.97 18.91 -2.26
N SER A 53 20.77 19.09 -0.95
CA SER A 53 21.54 18.38 0.08
C SER A 53 21.09 16.93 0.21
N ALA A 54 21.95 16.07 0.75
CA ALA A 54 21.56 14.70 1.10
C ALA A 54 20.38 14.68 2.10
N GLU A 55 20.32 15.67 3.00
CA GLU A 55 19.23 15.82 3.98
C GLU A 55 17.87 16.11 3.32
N PHE A 56 17.85 16.83 2.20
CA PHE A 56 16.62 17.03 1.42
C PHE A 56 16.05 15.68 0.94
N PHE A 57 16.90 14.83 0.34
CA PHE A 57 16.46 13.53 -0.17
C PHE A 57 16.06 12.56 0.95
N LYS A 58 16.72 12.62 2.11
CA LYS A 58 16.30 11.85 3.30
C LYS A 58 14.90 12.24 3.74
N ARG A 59 14.63 13.54 3.90
CA ARG A 59 13.30 14.04 4.30
C ARG A 59 12.22 13.69 3.28
N LEU A 60 12.54 13.77 1.99
CA LEU A 60 11.63 13.38 0.91
C LEU A 60 11.26 11.90 1.02
N LEU A 61 12.24 11.01 1.19
CA LEU A 61 12.00 9.58 1.37
C LEU A 61 11.15 9.30 2.63
N GLU A 62 11.44 9.97 3.74
CA GLU A 62 10.67 9.84 4.97
C GLU A 62 9.21 10.29 4.80
N SER A 63 8.97 11.40 4.09
CA SER A 63 7.61 11.86 3.79
C SER A 63 6.83 10.86 2.95
N GLN A 64 7.47 10.25 1.94
CA GLN A 64 6.84 9.24 1.10
C GLN A 64 6.53 7.96 1.88
N LYS A 65 7.45 7.51 2.74
CA LYS A 65 7.20 6.37 3.63
C LYS A 65 6.02 6.64 4.55
N LYS A 66 5.96 7.80 5.18
CA LYS A 66 4.82 8.20 6.03
C LYS A 66 3.50 8.23 5.26
N GLN A 67 3.52 8.77 4.04
CA GLN A 67 2.35 8.79 3.18
C GLN A 67 1.92 7.37 2.79
N SER A 68 2.86 6.50 2.41
CA SER A 68 2.61 5.11 2.07
C SER A 68 2.03 4.33 3.26
N THR A 69 2.56 4.51 4.46
CA THR A 69 2.04 3.83 5.66
C THR A 69 0.64 4.32 6.01
N ALA A 70 0.39 5.64 5.91
CA ALA A 70 -0.92 6.22 6.17
C ALA A 70 -1.96 5.81 5.11
N PHE A 71 -1.54 5.59 3.87
CA PHE A 71 -2.38 5.04 2.82
C PHE A 71 -2.69 3.56 3.08
N MET A 72 -1.66 2.77 3.37
CA MET A 72 -1.82 1.35 3.69
C MET A 72 -2.76 1.14 4.88
N SER A 73 -2.66 1.93 5.94
CA SER A 73 -3.57 1.84 7.09
C SER A 73 -5.03 2.19 6.75
N LYS A 74 -5.28 2.96 5.69
CA LYS A 74 -6.64 3.31 5.24
C LYS A 74 -7.25 2.27 4.31
N VAL A 75 -6.41 1.53 3.59
CA VAL A 75 -6.83 0.54 2.59
C VAL A 75 -6.70 -0.90 3.12
N SER A 76 -5.92 -1.11 4.18
CA SER A 76 -5.78 -2.41 4.81
C SER A 76 -7.11 -2.84 5.43
N VAL A 77 -7.69 -3.89 4.87
CA VAL A 77 -8.81 -4.61 5.47
C VAL A 77 -8.27 -5.52 6.56
N SER A 78 -8.98 -5.63 7.69
CA SER A 78 -8.60 -6.55 8.76
C SER A 78 -8.73 -8.00 8.28
N GLU A 79 -7.85 -8.89 8.75
CA GLU A 79 -7.90 -10.32 8.39
C GLU A 79 -9.27 -10.95 8.72
N LYS A 80 -9.85 -10.55 9.85
CA LYS A 80 -11.19 -10.97 10.29
C LYS A 80 -12.29 -10.48 9.33
N ALA A 81 -12.17 -9.27 8.81
CA ALA A 81 -13.13 -8.75 7.83
C ALA A 81 -13.01 -9.49 6.49
N LEU A 82 -11.80 -9.87 6.08
CA LEU A 82 -11.58 -10.68 4.89
C LEU A 82 -12.14 -12.10 5.05
N GLU A 83 -11.91 -12.74 6.20
CA GLU A 83 -12.46 -14.05 6.53
C GLU A 83 -14.00 -14.03 6.54
N ALA A 84 -14.60 -13.02 7.19
CA ALA A 84 -16.05 -12.83 7.20
C ALA A 84 -16.61 -12.64 5.79
N SER A 85 -15.95 -11.84 4.95
CA SER A 85 -16.34 -11.66 3.54
C SER A 85 -16.35 -12.98 2.77
N TYR A 86 -15.29 -13.78 2.91
CA TYR A 86 -15.19 -15.09 2.28
C TYR A 86 -16.33 -16.02 2.70
N LEU A 87 -16.64 -16.10 3.99
CA LEU A 87 -17.72 -16.94 4.51
C LEU A 87 -19.10 -16.49 4.00
N VAL A 88 -19.33 -15.17 3.90
CA VAL A 88 -20.58 -14.64 3.32
C VAL A 88 -20.69 -14.99 1.83
N ALA A 89 -19.61 -14.85 1.07
CA ALA A 89 -19.56 -15.22 -0.35
C ALA A 89 -19.81 -16.73 -0.55
N GLU A 90 -19.26 -17.57 0.32
CA GLU A 90 -19.50 -19.02 0.31
C GLU A 90 -20.99 -19.33 0.53
N ILE A 91 -21.64 -18.72 1.53
CA ILE A 91 -23.07 -18.93 1.80
C ILE A 91 -23.93 -18.49 0.59
N ILE A 92 -23.63 -17.34 -0.01
CA ILE A 92 -24.35 -16.84 -1.21
C ILE A 92 -24.22 -17.85 -2.36
N THR A 93 -23.01 -18.36 -2.59
CA THR A 93 -22.70 -19.31 -3.65
C THR A 93 -23.40 -20.64 -3.42
N GLN A 94 -23.37 -21.17 -2.20
CA GLN A 94 -24.08 -22.40 -1.82
C GLN A 94 -25.60 -22.28 -2.05
N LYS A 95 -26.17 -21.09 -1.82
CA LYS A 95 -27.59 -20.80 -2.09
C LYS A 95 -27.87 -20.46 -3.55
N ARG A 96 -26.86 -20.50 -4.44
CA ARG A 96 -26.92 -20.14 -5.86
C ARG A 96 -27.57 -18.77 -6.09
N LYS A 97 -27.23 -17.80 -5.24
CA LYS A 97 -27.70 -16.42 -5.34
C LYS A 97 -26.65 -15.54 -6.00
N SER A 98 -27.11 -14.39 -6.51
CA SER A 98 -26.22 -13.33 -7.00
C SER A 98 -25.34 -12.80 -5.86
N HIS A 99 -24.07 -12.48 -6.16
CA HIS A 99 -23.17 -11.79 -5.22
C HIS A 99 -23.76 -10.44 -4.76
N THR A 100 -24.59 -9.80 -5.58
CA THR A 100 -25.28 -8.54 -5.24
C THR A 100 -26.25 -8.66 -4.06
N VAL A 101 -26.62 -9.87 -3.65
CA VAL A 101 -27.45 -10.08 -2.44
C VAL A 101 -26.66 -9.73 -1.17
N GLY A 102 -25.33 -9.89 -1.18
CA GLY A 102 -24.46 -9.50 -0.08
C GLY A 102 -24.57 -8.01 0.25
N GLU A 103 -24.37 -7.17 -0.75
CA GLU A 103 -24.42 -5.70 -0.61
C GLU A 103 -25.83 -5.16 -0.38
N ASN A 104 -26.82 -5.67 -1.11
CA ASN A 104 -28.16 -5.09 -1.09
C ASN A 104 -29.01 -5.53 0.11
N SER A 105 -28.75 -6.73 0.66
CA SER A 105 -29.62 -7.33 1.67
C SER A 105 -28.88 -7.75 2.93
N ILE A 106 -27.74 -8.43 2.81
CA ILE A 106 -27.02 -8.98 3.97
C ILE A 106 -26.34 -7.86 4.76
N LEU A 107 -25.62 -6.96 4.09
CA LEU A 107 -24.93 -5.85 4.75
C LEU A 107 -25.90 -4.90 5.49
N PRO A 108 -27.01 -4.43 4.89
CA PRO A 108 -27.97 -3.59 5.60
C PRO A 108 -28.63 -4.30 6.78
N ALA A 109 -28.93 -5.59 6.66
CA ALA A 109 -29.49 -6.38 7.76
C ALA A 109 -28.50 -6.48 8.93
N CYS A 110 -27.22 -6.77 8.66
CA CYS A 110 -26.17 -6.79 9.67
C CYS A 110 -26.01 -5.43 10.36
N LYS A 111 -26.05 -4.32 9.61
CA LYS A 111 -25.99 -2.96 10.19
C LYS A 111 -27.15 -2.69 11.15
N VAL A 112 -28.39 -3.05 10.77
CA VAL A 112 -29.57 -2.86 11.64
C VAL A 112 -29.45 -3.67 12.93
N ILE A 113 -29.03 -4.94 12.83
CA ILE A 113 -28.87 -5.83 14.00
C ILE A 113 -27.81 -5.27 14.94
N VAL A 114 -26.63 -4.90 14.42
CA VAL A 114 -25.53 -4.38 15.25
C VAL A 114 -25.85 -3.02 15.83
N SER A 115 -26.50 -2.13 15.08
CA SER A 115 -26.94 -0.82 15.58
C SER A 115 -27.97 -0.95 16.72
N LYS A 116 -28.82 -1.98 16.70
CA LYS A 116 -29.86 -2.20 17.71
C LYS A 116 -29.39 -3.04 18.91
N MET A 117 -28.49 -3.98 18.72
CA MET A 117 -28.09 -4.95 19.75
C MET A 117 -26.68 -4.70 20.32
N LEU A 118 -25.82 -3.97 19.61
CA LEU A 118 -24.42 -3.72 19.98
C LEU A 118 -24.12 -2.21 19.97
N GLU A 119 -22.90 -1.85 20.39
CA GLU A 119 -22.43 -0.46 20.41
C GLU A 119 -22.01 0.05 19.02
N GLN A 120 -22.00 1.38 18.85
CA GLN A 120 -21.65 2.07 17.59
C GLN A 120 -20.28 1.66 17.01
N ASN A 121 -19.31 1.30 17.85
CA ASN A 121 -17.99 0.86 17.42
C ASN A 121 -18.03 -0.43 16.58
N ALA A 122 -18.97 -1.35 16.88
CA ALA A 122 -19.13 -2.59 16.12
C ALA A 122 -19.75 -2.36 14.74
N GLN A 123 -20.46 -1.24 14.54
CA GLN A 123 -21.05 -0.89 13.25
C GLN A 123 -19.99 -0.49 12.23
N GLN A 124 -18.94 0.23 12.65
CA GLN A 124 -17.83 0.63 11.77
C GLN A 124 -17.04 -0.60 11.27
N GLU A 125 -16.86 -1.61 12.11
CA GLU A 125 -16.19 -2.86 11.73
C GLU A 125 -16.94 -3.60 10.61
N ILE A 126 -18.28 -3.56 10.61
CA ILE A 126 -19.10 -4.18 9.55
C ILE A 126 -19.01 -3.41 8.24
N GLU A 127 -18.87 -2.08 8.30
CA GLU A 127 -18.69 -1.25 7.10
C GLU A 127 -17.36 -1.50 6.40
N ASN A 128 -16.34 -1.94 7.15
CA ASN A 128 -15.03 -2.26 6.62
C ASN A 128 -14.95 -3.66 5.98
N VAL A 129 -16.03 -4.45 6.01
CA VAL A 129 -16.07 -5.77 5.35
C VAL A 129 -16.24 -5.60 3.84
N PRO A 130 -15.26 -6.02 3.02
CA PRO A 130 -15.38 -5.91 1.57
C PRO A 130 -16.32 -7.00 1.06
N LEU A 131 -17.57 -6.68 0.71
CA LEU A 131 -18.54 -7.69 0.28
C LEU A 131 -18.62 -7.88 -1.24
N SER A 132 -18.21 -6.88 -2.02
CA SER A 132 -17.78 -7.06 -3.40
C SER A 132 -17.11 -5.80 -3.92
N ASP A 133 -16.11 -5.97 -4.78
CA ASP A 133 -15.65 -4.93 -5.69
C ASP A 133 -15.80 -5.47 -7.12
N SER A 134 -16.28 -4.63 -8.00
CA SER A 134 -16.74 -4.96 -9.36
C SER A 134 -15.58 -5.07 -10.35
N THR A 135 -14.54 -5.83 -9.98
CA THR A 135 -13.36 -6.09 -10.82
C THR A 135 -13.01 -7.57 -10.81
N ILE A 136 -13.86 -8.37 -11.44
CA ILE A 136 -13.41 -9.55 -12.16
C ILE A 136 -13.87 -9.33 -13.61
N SER A 137 -12.98 -8.74 -14.42
CA SER A 137 -13.02 -8.84 -15.89
C SER A 137 -12.03 -9.91 -16.33
#